data_AF-I2CS98-F1
#
_entry.id   AF-I2CS98-F1
#
_cell.length_a   1.000
_cell.length_b   1.000
_cell.length_c   1.000
_cell.angle_alpha   90.00
_cell.angle_beta   90.00
_cell.angle_gamma   90.00
#
_symmetry.space_group_name_H-M   'P 1'
#
loop_
_entity.id
_entity.type
_entity.pdbx_description
1 polymer ?
#
loop_
_entity_poly.entity_id
_entity_poly.type
_entity_poly.pdbx_seq_one_letter_code
_entity_poly.pdbx_strand_id
1 'polypeptide(L)'
;MIHRLTSDTDTGVLVHLSECLLLCLDVESMEGAERDRFLGAFYDHYLLWLLEPLNAPLGGGKREDAESLAALAASRQHVVEIVTYCVRMHAYRMRYFIILNNLVHKVVRLTAVPQKFLRLAAIRFLRAIVNTKDDFYNRHLAKNNLLAPALALFQSNGLSSTNLLHSAIVELFDFIRGENLRVLVKHLVERHKETLEALGKDFPTFRGLLERAERNTEFDEQALAVASGSGVEGEEGGDGKGKGRKRRA
;
A
#
# COMPACT_ATOMS: atom_id res chain seq x y z
N MET A 1 -10.65 4.04 26.18
CA MET A 1 -11.09 3.27 24.99
C MET A 1 -9.96 2.44 24.41
N ILE A 2 -8.87 3.04 23.91
CA ILE A 2 -7.74 2.30 23.30
C ILE A 2 -7.21 1.17 24.18
N HIS A 3 -6.90 1.45 25.46
CA HIS A 3 -6.42 0.42 26.39
C HIS A 3 -7.37 -0.80 26.44
N ARG A 4 -8.68 -0.59 26.52
CA ARG A 4 -9.65 -1.69 26.54
C ARG A 4 -9.67 -2.40 25.18
N LEU A 5 -9.61 -1.67 24.06
CA LEU A 5 -9.53 -2.30 22.74
C LEU A 5 -8.30 -3.22 22.60
N THR A 6 -7.18 -2.93 23.27
CA THR A 6 -5.95 -3.75 23.17
C THR A 6 -5.83 -4.85 24.23
N SER A 7 -6.50 -4.70 25.38
CA SER A 7 -6.32 -5.58 26.54
C SER A 7 -7.54 -6.42 26.93
N ASP A 8 -8.75 -6.08 26.49
CA ASP A 8 -9.98 -6.77 26.89
C ASP A 8 -10.06 -8.19 26.32
N THR A 9 -10.77 -9.08 27.02
CA THR A 9 -11.03 -10.46 26.61
C THR A 9 -12.44 -10.63 26.02
N ASP A 10 -13.36 -9.69 26.28
CA ASP A 10 -14.70 -9.73 25.73
C ASP A 10 -14.71 -9.15 24.30
N THR A 11 -14.87 -10.04 23.31
CA THR A 11 -14.93 -9.64 21.90
C THR A 11 -16.10 -8.71 21.57
N GLY A 12 -17.22 -8.80 22.29
CA GLY A 12 -18.35 -7.89 22.14
C GLY A 12 -17.99 -6.47 22.57
N VAL A 13 -17.24 -6.32 23.67
CA VAL A 13 -16.71 -5.02 24.09
C VAL A 13 -15.74 -4.46 23.04
N LEU A 14 -14.88 -5.30 22.45
CA LEU A 14 -13.93 -4.89 21.41
C LEU A 14 -14.63 -4.32 20.17
N VAL A 15 -15.72 -4.95 19.72
CA VAL A 15 -16.51 -4.49 18.55
C VAL A 15 -17.07 -3.09 18.81
N HIS A 16 -17.77 -2.89 19.93
CA HIS A 16 -18.37 -1.58 20.25
C HIS A 16 -17.31 -0.49 20.41
N LEU A 17 -16.18 -0.81 21.06
CA LEU A 17 -15.07 0.14 21.21
C LEU A 17 -14.44 0.52 19.87
N SER A 18 -14.34 -0.43 18.94
CA SER A 18 -13.84 -0.17 17.58
C SER A 18 -14.77 0.79 16.83
N GLU A 19 -16.08 0.57 16.87
CA GLU A 19 -17.07 1.43 16.23
C GLU A 19 -17.05 2.85 16.81
N CYS A 20 -17.03 2.98 18.14
CA CYS A 20 -16.92 4.28 18.79
C CYS A 20 -15.60 4.99 18.44
N LEU A 21 -14.48 4.26 18.37
CA LEU A 21 -13.20 4.87 17.96
C LEU A 21 -13.23 5.34 16.50
N LEU A 22 -13.84 4.59 15.59
CA LEU A 22 -13.99 5.01 14.19
C LEU A 22 -14.83 6.30 14.09
N LEU A 23 -15.92 6.40 14.86
CA LEU A 23 -16.72 7.62 14.92
C LEU A 23 -15.93 8.80 15.48
N CYS A 24 -15.11 8.60 16.52
CA CYS A 24 -14.25 9.66 17.06
C CYS A 24 -13.12 10.08 16.11
N LEU A 25 -12.68 9.17 15.23
CA LEU A 25 -11.62 9.43 14.25
C LEU A 25 -12.16 10.05 12.96
N ASP A 26 -13.47 10.22 12.82
CA ASP A 26 -14.05 10.95 11.71
C ASP A 26 -13.78 12.45 11.87
N VAL A 27 -12.87 12.94 11.04
CA VAL A 27 -12.45 14.35 11.02
C VAL A 27 -13.06 15.15 9.87
N GLU A 28 -13.98 14.57 9.08
CA GLU A 28 -14.58 15.27 7.93
C GLU A 28 -15.38 16.51 8.35
N SER A 29 -16.03 16.45 9.52
CA SER A 29 -16.83 17.54 10.08
C SER A 29 -16.01 18.57 10.88
N MET A 30 -14.73 18.31 11.15
CA MET A 30 -13.90 19.17 12.01
C MET A 30 -13.30 20.35 11.24
N GLU A 31 -13.29 21.53 11.87
CA GLU A 31 -12.60 22.71 11.32
C GLU A 31 -11.08 22.53 11.31
N GLY A 32 -10.37 23.22 10.41
CA GLY A 32 -8.94 22.98 10.13
C GLY A 32 -8.02 22.96 11.36
N ALA A 33 -8.12 23.97 12.23
CA ALA A 33 -7.27 24.08 13.43
C ALA A 33 -7.66 23.08 14.54
N GLU A 34 -8.94 22.73 14.64
CA GLU A 34 -9.40 21.69 15.56
C GLU A 34 -8.93 20.31 15.09
N ARG A 35 -9.16 20.00 13.81
CA ARG A 35 -8.69 18.79 13.14
C ARG A 35 -7.19 18.61 13.31
N ASP A 36 -6.40 19.66 13.11
CA ASP A 36 -4.95 19.57 13.24
C ASP A 36 -4.48 19.32 14.67
N ARG A 37 -5.13 19.94 15.67
CA ARG A 37 -4.85 19.67 17.09
C ARG A 37 -5.27 18.25 17.49
N PHE A 38 -6.45 17.82 17.08
CA PHE A 38 -6.96 16.48 17.34
C PHE A 38 -6.04 15.41 16.75
N LEU A 39 -5.74 15.52 15.46
CA LEU A 39 -4.85 14.57 14.80
C LEU A 39 -3.43 14.63 15.35
N GLY A 40 -2.91 15.82 15.73
CA GLY A 40 -1.65 15.93 16.44
C GLY A 40 -1.62 15.07 17.71
N ALA A 41 -2.57 15.31 18.62
CA ALA A 41 -2.69 14.53 19.85
C ALA A 41 -2.89 13.03 19.59
N PHE A 42 -3.72 12.66 18.62
CA PHE A 42 -3.97 11.27 18.25
C PHE A 42 -2.71 10.54 17.81
N TYR A 43 -1.97 11.09 16.87
CA TYR A 43 -0.78 10.45 16.32
C TYR A 43 0.40 10.47 17.30
N ASP A 44 0.56 11.55 18.08
CA ASP A 44 1.70 11.73 18.98
C ASP A 44 1.60 10.88 20.26
N HIS A 45 0.38 10.68 20.77
CA HIS A 45 0.19 10.04 22.09
C HIS A 45 -0.53 8.69 22.04
N TYR A 46 -1.46 8.51 21.10
CA TYR A 46 -2.46 7.43 21.22
C TYR A 46 -2.31 6.33 20.18
N LEU A 47 -1.91 6.68 18.95
CA LEU A 47 -1.87 5.71 17.85
C LEU A 47 -0.83 4.61 18.09
N LEU A 48 0.28 4.90 18.77
CA LEU A 48 1.27 3.90 19.15
C LEU A 48 0.70 2.84 20.11
N TRP A 49 -0.13 3.25 21.07
CA TRP A 49 -0.80 2.33 21.98
C TRP A 49 -1.80 1.45 21.23
N LEU A 50 -2.51 2.02 20.23
CA LEU A 50 -3.42 1.24 19.39
C LEU A 50 -2.71 0.10 18.64
N LEU A 51 -1.43 0.24 18.29
CA LEU A 51 -0.67 -0.79 17.58
C LEU A 51 -0.20 -1.95 18.47
N GLU A 52 -0.38 -1.89 19.79
CA GLU A 52 0.11 -2.91 20.73
C GLU A 52 -0.26 -4.35 20.32
N PRO A 53 -1.51 -4.68 19.92
CA PRO A 53 -1.88 -6.03 19.50
C PRO A 53 -1.12 -6.54 18.26
N LEU A 54 -0.71 -5.63 17.38
CA LEU A 54 0.09 -5.95 16.19
C LEU A 54 1.57 -6.17 16.50
N ASN A 55 2.06 -5.62 17.61
CA ASN A 55 3.42 -5.83 18.09
C ASN A 55 3.57 -7.16 18.85
N ALA A 56 2.47 -7.71 19.38
CA ALA A 56 2.48 -8.98 20.10
C ALA A 56 2.83 -10.18 19.19
N PRO A 57 3.48 -11.25 19.72
CA PRO A 57 3.78 -12.47 18.95
C PRO A 57 2.54 -13.08 18.31
N LEU A 58 2.64 -13.56 17.07
CA LEU A 58 1.48 -14.06 16.31
C LEU A 58 0.76 -15.22 17.04
N GLY A 59 1.52 -16.08 17.72
CA GLY A 59 1.01 -17.21 18.51
C GLY A 59 0.47 -16.87 19.91
N GLY A 60 0.24 -15.59 20.24
CA GLY A 60 -0.42 -15.20 21.50
C GLY A 60 0.51 -14.86 22.67
N GLY A 61 1.79 -15.24 22.61
CA GLY A 61 2.77 -14.87 23.63
C GLY A 61 2.40 -15.45 25.01
N LYS A 62 2.12 -14.58 25.99
CA LYS A 62 1.73 -14.95 27.37
C LYS A 62 0.24 -15.31 27.52
N ARG A 63 -0.56 -15.15 26.47
CA ARG A 63 -1.98 -15.54 26.49
C ARG A 63 -2.08 -17.02 26.15
N GLU A 64 -2.54 -17.82 27.09
CA GLU A 64 -2.55 -19.28 26.97
C GLU A 64 -3.96 -19.83 26.75
N ASP A 65 -4.99 -19.16 27.26
CA ASP A 65 -6.37 -19.59 27.13
C ASP A 65 -7.00 -19.17 25.79
N ALA A 66 -7.97 -19.97 25.34
CA ALA A 66 -8.61 -19.80 24.05
C ALA A 66 -9.38 -18.48 23.92
N GLU A 67 -9.96 -17.98 25.02
CA GLU A 67 -10.72 -16.73 25.05
C GLU A 67 -9.79 -15.53 24.83
N SER A 68 -8.70 -15.46 25.59
CA SER A 68 -7.66 -14.43 25.46
C SER A 68 -7.01 -14.41 24.07
N LEU A 69 -6.82 -15.58 23.45
CA LEU A 69 -6.30 -15.71 22.08
C LEU A 69 -7.31 -15.23 21.04
N ALA A 70 -8.59 -15.58 21.19
CA ALA A 70 -9.66 -15.11 20.33
C ALA A 70 -9.82 -13.58 20.43
N ALA A 71 -9.78 -13.03 21.64
CA ALA A 71 -9.83 -11.60 21.89
C ALA A 71 -8.63 -10.86 21.30
N LEU A 72 -7.42 -11.42 21.38
CA LEU A 72 -6.24 -10.85 20.72
C LEU A 72 -6.41 -10.82 19.20
N ALA A 73 -6.96 -11.88 18.61
CA ALA A 73 -7.23 -11.93 17.19
C ALA A 73 -8.30 -10.90 16.76
N ALA A 74 -9.38 -10.75 17.53
CA ALA A 74 -10.40 -9.73 17.28
C ALA A 74 -9.82 -8.31 17.43
N SER A 75 -9.04 -8.06 18.48
CA SER A 75 -8.35 -6.79 18.71
C SER A 75 -7.43 -6.43 17.53
N ARG A 76 -6.63 -7.38 17.03
CA ARG A 76 -5.81 -7.20 15.83
C ARG A 76 -6.64 -6.82 14.60
N GLN A 77 -7.79 -7.47 14.39
CA GLN A 77 -8.68 -7.14 13.28
C GLN A 77 -9.16 -5.68 13.39
N HIS A 78 -9.68 -5.28 14.54
CA HIS A 78 -10.20 -3.93 14.74
C HIS A 78 -9.10 -2.86 14.63
N VAL A 79 -7.90 -3.12 15.16
CA VAL A 79 -6.76 -2.24 14.96
C VAL A 79 -6.44 -2.08 13.47
N VAL A 80 -6.43 -3.17 12.70
CA VAL A 80 -6.21 -3.12 11.24
C VAL A 80 -7.31 -2.32 10.54
N GLU A 81 -8.57 -2.48 10.92
CA GLU A 81 -9.70 -1.72 10.36
C GLU A 81 -9.59 -0.22 10.66
N ILE A 82 -9.23 0.15 11.90
CA ILE A 82 -9.02 1.55 12.30
C ILE A 82 -7.86 2.18 11.54
N VAL A 83 -6.71 1.50 11.42
CA VAL A 83 -5.60 2.05 10.62
C VAL A 83 -5.93 2.07 9.13
N THR A 84 -6.73 1.13 8.63
CA THR A 84 -7.25 1.16 7.24
C THR A 84 -8.13 2.38 7.01
N TYR A 85 -8.97 2.76 7.99
CA TYR A 85 -9.73 3.99 7.96
C TYR A 85 -8.82 5.22 7.96
N CYS A 86 -7.82 5.27 8.84
CA CYS A 86 -6.84 6.36 8.91
C CYS A 86 -6.09 6.56 7.58
N VAL A 87 -5.77 5.48 6.84
CA VAL A 87 -5.15 5.58 5.50
C VAL A 87 -6.01 6.36 4.52
N ARG A 88 -7.34 6.21 4.60
CA ARG A 88 -8.29 6.89 3.73
C ARG A 88 -8.54 8.34 4.15
N MET A 89 -8.61 8.59 5.46
CA MET A 89 -9.13 9.86 5.97
C MET A 89 -8.06 10.85 6.42
N HIS A 90 -6.88 10.38 6.86
CA HIS A 90 -5.90 11.24 7.56
C HIS A 90 -4.71 11.66 6.68
N ALA A 91 -4.80 11.44 5.36
CA ALA A 91 -3.87 11.92 4.34
C ALA A 91 -2.37 11.85 4.76
N TYR A 92 -1.70 13.00 4.83
CA TYR A 92 -0.25 13.09 5.05
C TYR A 92 0.22 12.60 6.42
N ARG A 93 -0.61 12.73 7.48
CA ARG A 93 -0.22 12.27 8.83
C ARG A 93 -0.09 10.76 8.87
N MET A 94 -1.04 10.05 8.24
CA MET A 94 -0.97 8.60 8.13
C MET A 94 0.23 8.13 7.30
N ARG A 95 0.56 8.89 6.24
CA ARG A 95 1.70 8.60 5.38
C ARG A 95 3.03 8.61 6.14
N TYR A 96 3.25 9.62 6.97
CA TYR A 96 4.46 9.70 7.80
C TYR A 96 4.48 8.61 8.86
N PHE A 97 3.36 8.39 9.55
CA PHE A 97 3.23 7.42 10.61
C PHE A 97 3.48 5.98 10.13
N ILE A 98 2.94 5.60 8.96
CA ILE A 98 3.11 4.26 8.38
C ILE A 98 4.59 3.88 8.26
N ILE A 99 5.41 4.81 7.75
CA ILE A 99 6.82 4.53 7.48
C ILE A 99 7.60 4.48 8.79
N LEU A 100 7.44 5.47 9.66
CA LEU A 100 8.19 5.51 10.92
C LEU A 100 7.95 4.28 11.79
N ASN A 101 6.74 3.74 11.76
CA ASN A 101 6.33 2.67 12.66
C ASN A 101 6.32 1.28 12.02
N ASN A 102 6.85 1.14 10.80
CA ASN A 102 6.84 -0.11 10.02
C ASN A 102 5.44 -0.74 9.97
N LEU A 103 4.39 0.09 9.87
CA LEU A 103 3.02 -0.36 10.07
C LEU A 103 2.62 -1.42 9.04
N VAL A 104 3.02 -1.23 7.77
CA VAL A 104 2.68 -2.22 6.73
C VAL A 104 3.30 -3.58 7.05
N HIS A 105 4.56 -3.65 7.51
CA HIS A 105 5.19 -4.91 7.94
C HIS A 105 4.42 -5.59 9.09
N LYS A 106 3.90 -4.80 10.03
CA LYS A 106 3.11 -5.30 11.17
C LYS A 106 1.75 -5.83 10.74
N VAL A 107 1.15 -5.27 9.70
CA VAL A 107 -0.13 -5.74 9.16
C VAL A 107 0.07 -6.95 8.24
N VAL A 108 1.01 -6.91 7.30
CA VAL A 108 1.17 -7.99 6.30
C VAL A 108 1.63 -9.31 6.90
N ARG A 109 2.30 -9.33 8.06
CA ARG A 109 2.59 -10.60 8.77
C ARG A 109 1.32 -11.37 9.17
N LEU A 110 0.18 -10.68 9.29
CA LEU A 110 -1.09 -11.32 9.58
C LEU A 110 -1.59 -12.18 8.40
N THR A 111 -1.01 -12.08 7.21
CA THR A 111 -1.34 -13.01 6.11
C THR A 111 -0.88 -14.45 6.42
N ALA A 112 0.07 -14.63 7.33
CA ALA A 112 0.62 -15.93 7.70
C ALA A 112 -0.14 -16.64 8.83
N VAL A 113 -1.03 -15.96 9.56
CA VAL A 113 -1.77 -16.55 10.69
C VAL A 113 -2.91 -17.46 10.18
N PRO A 114 -3.41 -18.46 10.93
CA PRO A 114 -4.46 -19.36 10.44
C PRO A 114 -5.84 -18.69 10.27
N GLN A 115 -6.12 -17.60 10.98
CA GLN A 115 -7.42 -16.94 10.97
C GLN A 115 -7.69 -16.22 9.65
N LYS A 116 -8.67 -16.71 8.87
CA LYS A 116 -9.04 -16.16 7.56
C LYS A 116 -9.45 -14.68 7.60
N PHE A 117 -10.16 -14.27 8.65
CA PHE A 117 -10.61 -12.87 8.80
C PHE A 117 -9.43 -11.90 8.98
N LEU A 118 -8.37 -12.30 9.69
CA LEU A 118 -7.15 -11.50 9.83
C LEU A 118 -6.39 -11.37 8.52
N ARG A 119 -6.26 -12.47 7.77
CA ARG A 119 -5.67 -12.45 6.43
C ARG A 119 -6.42 -11.47 5.53
N LEU A 120 -7.76 -11.55 5.53
CA LEU A 120 -8.60 -10.66 4.74
C LEU A 120 -8.45 -9.19 5.16
N ALA A 121 -8.43 -8.90 6.46
CA ALA A 121 -8.20 -7.55 6.97
C ALA A 121 -6.86 -6.98 6.48
N ALA A 122 -5.79 -7.79 6.49
CA ALA A 122 -4.48 -7.38 5.97
C ALA A 122 -4.50 -7.09 4.46
N ILE A 123 -5.19 -7.92 3.65
CA ILE A 123 -5.35 -7.67 2.21
C ILE A 123 -6.17 -6.41 1.95
N ARG A 124 -7.24 -6.16 2.72
CA ARG A 124 -8.05 -4.93 2.63
C ARG A 124 -7.23 -3.68 2.99
N PHE A 125 -6.35 -3.78 3.99
CA PHE A 125 -5.41 -2.71 4.32
C PHE A 125 -4.45 -2.41 3.17
N LEU A 126 -3.83 -3.43 2.56
CA LEU A 126 -2.99 -3.25 1.38
C LEU A 126 -3.78 -2.61 0.22
N ARG A 127 -5.00 -3.08 -0.02
CA ARG A 127 -5.91 -2.52 -1.04
C ARG A 127 -6.20 -1.04 -0.78
N ALA A 128 -6.45 -0.65 0.47
CA ALA A 128 -6.67 0.75 0.83
C ALA A 128 -5.43 1.62 0.59
N ILE A 129 -4.23 1.12 0.91
CA ILE A 129 -2.98 1.83 0.62
C ILE A 129 -2.84 2.06 -0.88
N VAL A 130 -2.93 1.02 -1.71
CA VAL A 130 -2.76 1.21 -3.17
C VAL A 130 -3.87 2.08 -3.77
N ASN A 131 -5.08 2.07 -3.18
CA ASN A 131 -6.20 2.91 -3.63
C ASN A 131 -5.94 4.41 -3.51
N THR A 132 -5.04 4.82 -2.62
CA THR A 132 -4.62 6.23 -2.52
C THR A 132 -3.88 6.70 -3.77
N LYS A 133 -3.33 5.76 -4.55
CA LYS A 133 -2.44 6.01 -5.70
C LYS A 133 -1.22 6.86 -5.34
N ASP A 134 -0.92 7.00 -4.05
CA ASP A 134 0.16 7.85 -3.57
C ASP A 134 1.51 7.17 -3.86
N ASP A 135 2.32 7.92 -4.61
CA ASP A 135 3.63 7.51 -5.09
C ASP A 135 4.62 7.10 -4.00
N PHE A 136 4.51 7.69 -2.81
CA PHE A 136 5.37 7.36 -1.69
C PHE A 136 4.95 6.07 -1.02
N TYR A 137 3.65 5.81 -0.90
CA TYR A 137 3.20 4.47 -0.50
C TYR A 137 3.64 3.43 -1.53
N ASN A 138 3.48 3.69 -2.82
CA ASN A 138 3.90 2.79 -3.88
C ASN A 138 5.41 2.48 -3.79
N ARG A 139 6.25 3.49 -3.63
CA ARG A 139 7.71 3.31 -3.42
C ARG A 139 8.03 2.56 -2.14
N HIS A 140 7.34 2.83 -1.04
CA HIS A 140 7.55 2.13 0.23
C HIS A 140 7.18 0.64 0.12
N LEU A 141 6.05 0.33 -0.52
CA LEU A 141 5.60 -1.04 -0.76
C LEU A 141 6.59 -1.82 -1.64
N ALA A 142 7.04 -1.21 -2.74
CA ALA A 142 8.03 -1.81 -3.64
C ALA A 142 9.38 -2.03 -2.92
N LYS A 143 9.97 -0.96 -2.36
CA LYS A 143 11.30 -1.01 -1.71
C LYS A 143 11.41 -2.11 -0.65
N ASN A 144 10.34 -2.34 0.11
CA ASN A 144 10.33 -3.32 1.20
C ASN A 144 9.65 -4.65 0.82
N ASN A 145 9.32 -4.85 -0.45
CA ASN A 145 8.69 -6.05 -0.99
C ASN A 145 7.39 -6.46 -0.25
N LEU A 146 6.58 -5.48 0.12
CA LEU A 146 5.45 -5.65 1.04
C LEU A 146 4.20 -6.29 0.42
N LEU A 147 4.15 -6.44 -0.91
CA LEU A 147 3.11 -7.18 -1.62
C LEU A 147 3.41 -8.68 -1.75
N ALA A 148 4.65 -9.11 -1.51
CA ALA A 148 5.04 -10.52 -1.59
C ALA A 148 4.21 -11.44 -0.69
N PRO A 149 3.87 -11.07 0.56
CA PRO A 149 3.01 -11.92 1.40
C PRO A 149 1.61 -12.15 0.80
N ALA A 150 1.09 -11.22 0.00
CA ALA A 150 -0.20 -11.40 -0.67
C ALA A 150 -0.10 -12.40 -1.83
N LEU A 151 1.00 -12.35 -2.61
CA LEU A 151 1.28 -13.35 -3.67
C LEU A 151 1.48 -14.75 -3.08
N ALA A 152 2.32 -14.86 -2.03
CA ALA A 152 2.56 -16.14 -1.36
C ALA A 152 1.27 -16.70 -0.75
N LEU A 153 0.43 -15.84 -0.16
CA LEU A 153 -0.88 -16.24 0.35
C LEU A 153 -1.79 -16.76 -0.77
N PHE A 154 -1.75 -16.13 -1.95
CA PHE A 154 -2.50 -16.59 -3.12
C PHE A 154 -2.03 -17.97 -3.59
N GLN A 155 -0.72 -18.21 -3.65
CA GLN A 155 -0.15 -19.50 -4.06
C GLN A 155 -0.44 -20.63 -3.06
N SER A 156 -0.36 -20.33 -1.75
CA SER A 156 -0.52 -21.35 -0.69
C SER A 156 -1.96 -21.80 -0.47
N ASN A 157 -2.95 -20.95 -0.74
CA ASN A 157 -4.34 -21.38 -0.78
C ASN A 157 -4.58 -21.99 -2.15
N GLY A 158 -4.40 -23.31 -2.26
CA GLY A 158 -4.56 -24.05 -3.51
C GLY A 158 -5.83 -23.67 -4.31
N LEU A 159 -5.78 -23.95 -5.62
CA LEU A 159 -6.71 -23.59 -6.71
C LEU A 159 -8.23 -23.87 -6.50
N SER A 160 -8.63 -24.31 -5.32
CA SER A 160 -10.03 -24.53 -4.90
C SER A 160 -10.74 -23.19 -4.63
N SER A 161 -11.20 -22.59 -5.72
CA SER A 161 -12.42 -21.79 -5.93
C SER A 161 -12.93 -20.80 -4.85
N THR A 162 -13.23 -19.59 -5.33
CA THR A 162 -14.31 -18.71 -4.85
C THR A 162 -14.34 -18.28 -3.38
N ASN A 163 -13.21 -18.29 -2.67
CA ASN A 163 -13.16 -17.68 -1.34
C ASN A 163 -12.96 -16.16 -1.43
N LEU A 164 -13.59 -15.43 -0.50
CA LEU A 164 -13.53 -13.95 -0.42
C LEU A 164 -12.10 -13.40 -0.40
N LEU A 165 -11.15 -14.15 0.18
CA LEU A 165 -9.75 -13.78 0.26
C LEU A 165 -9.06 -13.81 -1.11
N HIS A 166 -9.33 -14.83 -1.92
CA HIS A 166 -8.84 -14.95 -3.28
C HIS A 166 -9.35 -13.79 -4.14
N SER A 167 -10.66 -13.50 -4.07
CA SER A 167 -11.25 -12.36 -4.77
C SER A 167 -10.62 -11.03 -4.34
N ALA A 168 -10.38 -10.83 -3.04
CA ALA A 168 -9.74 -9.62 -2.53
C ALA A 168 -8.28 -9.46 -3.00
N ILE A 169 -7.53 -10.56 -3.11
CA ILE A 169 -6.15 -10.54 -3.63
C ILE A 169 -6.16 -10.27 -5.14
N VAL A 170 -7.05 -10.90 -5.90
CA VAL A 170 -7.23 -10.62 -7.33
C VAL A 170 -7.56 -9.15 -7.54
N GLU A 171 -8.54 -8.60 -6.81
CA GLU A 171 -8.92 -7.20 -6.91
C GLU A 171 -7.75 -6.25 -6.58
N LEU A 172 -6.93 -6.57 -5.57
CA LEU A 172 -5.71 -5.82 -5.24
C LEU A 172 -4.76 -5.72 -6.43
N PHE A 173 -4.46 -6.85 -7.08
CA PHE A 173 -3.52 -6.88 -8.20
C PHE A 173 -4.13 -6.34 -9.50
N ASP A 174 -5.43 -6.55 -9.73
CA ASP A 174 -6.14 -5.95 -10.86
C ASP A 174 -6.22 -4.43 -10.75
N PHE A 175 -6.38 -3.88 -9.54
CA PHE A 175 -6.32 -2.44 -9.34
C PHE A 175 -4.93 -1.88 -9.67
N ILE A 176 -3.86 -2.51 -9.16
CA ILE A 176 -2.47 -2.12 -9.47
C ILE A 176 -2.23 -2.11 -10.98
N ARG A 177 -2.71 -3.14 -11.68
CA ARG A 177 -2.62 -3.28 -13.14
C ARG A 177 -3.45 -2.24 -13.86
N GLY A 178 -4.72 -2.09 -13.49
CA GLY A 178 -5.72 -1.26 -14.15
C GLY A 178 -5.35 0.21 -14.10
N GLU A 179 -5.00 0.70 -12.91
CA GLU A 179 -4.54 2.06 -12.64
C GLU A 179 -3.09 2.31 -13.06
N ASN A 180 -2.41 1.28 -13.55
CA ASN A 180 -1.01 1.32 -13.96
C ASN A 180 -0.10 1.98 -12.91
N LEU A 181 -0.11 1.46 -11.69
CA LEU A 181 0.81 1.94 -10.64
C LEU A 181 2.24 1.52 -11.01
N ARG A 182 2.90 2.27 -11.90
CA ARG A 182 4.10 1.85 -12.65
C ARG A 182 5.22 1.34 -11.75
N VAL A 183 5.44 2.00 -10.62
CA VAL A 183 6.44 1.59 -9.60
C VAL A 183 6.15 0.18 -9.06
N LEU A 184 4.88 -0.12 -8.75
CA LEU A 184 4.48 -1.42 -8.24
C LEU A 184 4.46 -2.47 -9.35
N VAL A 185 3.95 -2.15 -10.53
CA VAL A 185 3.94 -3.06 -11.70
C VAL A 185 5.37 -3.51 -12.02
N LYS A 186 6.30 -2.56 -12.15
CA LYS A 186 7.72 -2.82 -12.38
C LYS A 186 8.30 -3.71 -11.29
N HIS A 187 8.15 -3.32 -10.02
CA HIS A 187 8.66 -4.10 -8.89
C HIS A 187 8.13 -5.53 -8.83
N LEU A 188 6.82 -5.71 -9.05
CA LEU A 188 6.19 -7.03 -9.03
C LEU A 188 6.77 -7.94 -10.10
N VAL A 189 6.94 -7.44 -11.32
CA VAL A 189 7.51 -8.23 -12.42
C VAL A 189 8.99 -8.48 -12.19
N GLU A 190 9.78 -7.48 -11.81
CA GLU A 190 11.22 -7.66 -11.57
C GLU A 190 11.51 -8.64 -10.43
N ARG A 191 10.72 -8.61 -9.35
CA ARG A 191 11.00 -9.41 -8.16
C ARG A 191 10.31 -10.78 -8.15
N HIS A 192 9.19 -10.93 -8.83
CA HIS A 192 8.31 -12.10 -8.76
C HIS A 192 7.91 -12.68 -10.13
N LYS A 193 8.69 -12.42 -11.20
CA LYS A 193 8.40 -12.85 -12.57
C LYS A 193 7.94 -14.30 -12.67
N GLU A 194 8.73 -15.24 -12.17
CA GLU A 194 8.45 -16.68 -12.23
C GLU A 194 7.11 -17.03 -11.56
N THR A 195 6.81 -16.39 -10.42
CA THR A 195 5.54 -16.57 -9.72
C THR A 195 4.37 -16.03 -10.53
N LEU A 196 4.52 -14.85 -11.13
CA LEU A 196 3.49 -14.23 -11.98
C LEU A 196 3.25 -15.04 -13.26
N GLU A 197 4.29 -15.59 -13.89
CA GLU A 197 4.18 -16.45 -15.06
C GLU A 197 3.48 -17.77 -14.74
N ALA A 198 3.83 -18.39 -13.61
CA ALA A 198 3.17 -19.61 -13.15
C ALA A 198 1.68 -19.38 -12.88
N LEU A 199 1.33 -18.32 -12.13
CA LEU A 199 -0.06 -17.97 -11.85
C LEU A 199 -0.81 -17.48 -13.10
N GLY A 200 -0.14 -16.79 -14.01
CA GLY A 200 -0.71 -16.23 -15.24
C GLY A 200 -1.23 -17.28 -16.23
N LYS A 201 -0.86 -18.56 -16.06
CA LYS A 201 -1.44 -19.68 -16.83
C LYS A 201 -2.94 -19.80 -16.57
N ASP A 202 -3.34 -19.71 -15.31
CA ASP A 202 -4.72 -19.93 -14.88
C ASP A 202 -5.48 -18.63 -14.59
N PHE A 203 -4.76 -17.56 -14.22
CA PHE A 203 -5.36 -16.32 -13.71
C PHE A 203 -5.02 -15.10 -14.60
N PRO A 204 -6.00 -14.53 -15.32
CA PRO A 204 -5.79 -13.39 -16.22
C PRO A 204 -5.17 -12.16 -15.56
N THR A 205 -5.46 -11.93 -14.27
CA THR A 205 -4.92 -10.80 -13.50
C THR A 205 -3.40 -10.76 -13.49
N PHE A 206 -2.74 -11.90 -13.27
CA PHE A 206 -1.27 -11.96 -13.20
C PHE A 206 -0.63 -11.95 -14.59
N ARG A 207 -1.27 -12.59 -15.58
CA ARG A 207 -0.87 -12.45 -16.99
C ARG A 207 -0.91 -10.99 -17.44
N GLY A 208 -2.01 -10.31 -17.13
CA GLY A 208 -2.18 -8.90 -17.48
C GLY A 208 -1.21 -7.96 -16.77
N LEU A 209 -0.64 -8.34 -15.63
CA LEU A 209 0.45 -7.58 -14.97
C LEU A 209 1.75 -7.66 -15.78
N LEU A 210 2.09 -8.84 -16.31
CA LEU A 210 3.27 -9.04 -17.17
C LEU A 210 3.14 -8.22 -18.45
N GLU A 211 2.02 -8.36 -19.16
CA GLU A 211 1.72 -7.59 -20.37
C GLU A 211 1.72 -6.07 -20.11
N ARG A 212 1.25 -5.64 -18.93
CA ARG A 212 1.27 -4.23 -18.55
C ARG A 212 2.70 -3.73 -18.35
N ALA A 213 3.58 -4.53 -17.75
CA ALA A 213 4.97 -4.18 -17.57
C ALA A 213 5.70 -4.07 -18.91
N GLU A 214 5.47 -5.00 -19.84
CA GLU A 214 6.02 -4.96 -21.20
C GLU A 214 5.62 -3.67 -21.92
N ARG A 215 4.33 -3.34 -21.95
CA ARG A 215 3.84 -2.08 -22.55
C ARG A 215 4.45 -0.83 -21.89
N ASN A 216 4.69 -0.86 -20.58
CA ASN A 216 5.34 0.25 -19.89
C ASN A 216 6.80 0.42 -20.32
N THR A 217 7.52 -0.69 -20.54
CA THR A 217 8.91 -0.68 -21.02
C THR A 217 8.99 -0.15 -22.46
N GLU A 218 8.15 -0.67 -23.36
CA GLU A 218 8.09 -0.20 -24.76
C GLU A 218 7.80 1.30 -24.85
N PHE A 219 6.89 1.81 -24.02
CA PHE A 219 6.58 3.24 -23.95
C PHE A 219 7.79 4.06 -23.47
N ASP A 220 8.52 3.59 -22.46
CA ASP A 220 9.70 4.30 -21.95
C ASP A 220 10.84 4.31 -22.99
N GLU A 221 11.06 3.19 -23.71
CA GLU A 221 12.04 3.09 -24.79
C GLU A 221 11.72 4.05 -25.96
N GLN A 222 10.44 4.11 -26.37
CA GLN A 222 9.99 5.04 -27.40
C GLN A 222 10.16 6.50 -26.98
N ALA A 223 9.80 6.83 -25.73
CA ALA A 223 9.98 8.18 -25.20
C ALA A 223 11.45 8.61 -25.17
N LEU A 224 12.36 7.69 -24.81
CA LEU A 224 13.81 7.93 -24.84
C LEU A 224 14.32 8.12 -26.27
N ALA A 225 13.86 7.32 -27.24
CA ALA A 225 14.24 7.45 -28.63
C ALA A 225 13.85 8.82 -29.22
N VAL A 226 12.63 9.30 -28.95
CA VAL A 226 12.15 10.64 -29.38
C VAL A 226 12.97 11.77 -28.75
N ALA A 227 13.31 11.65 -27.46
CA ALA A 227 14.14 12.65 -26.78
C ALA A 227 15.58 12.70 -27.34
N SER A 228 16.11 11.56 -27.80
CA SER A 228 17.45 11.50 -28.42
C SER A 228 17.49 11.97 -29.88
N GLY A 229 16.41 11.80 -30.64
CA GLY A 229 16.32 12.19 -32.06
C GLY A 229 16.00 13.65 -32.33
N SER A 230 15.55 14.41 -31.33
CA SER A 230 15.18 15.84 -31.45
C SER A 230 16.35 16.83 -31.22
N GLY A 231 17.58 16.33 -31.04
CA GLY A 231 18.78 17.14 -30.78
C GLY A 231 19.64 17.49 -31.99
N VAL A 232 19.21 17.25 -33.24
CA VAL A 232 20.05 17.43 -34.44
C VAL A 232 19.29 18.13 -35.58
N GLU A 233 18.76 19.34 -35.38
CA GLU A 233 18.52 20.28 -36.48
C GLU A 233 18.68 21.71 -35.99
N GLY A 234 19.80 22.37 -36.35
CA GLY A 234 19.93 23.81 -36.19
C GLY A 234 21.32 24.38 -35.99
N GLU A 235 22.30 24.06 -36.85
CA GLU A 235 23.43 24.99 -37.08
C GLU A 235 24.19 24.64 -38.37
N GLU A 236 23.65 25.04 -39.53
CA GLU A 236 24.46 25.36 -40.71
C GLU A 236 23.79 26.45 -41.54
N GLY A 237 24.55 27.50 -41.89
CA GLY A 237 24.26 28.32 -43.06
C GLY A 237 24.31 29.83 -42.83
N GLY A 238 25.50 30.42 -42.87
CA GLY A 238 25.65 31.88 -42.85
C GLY A 238 27.03 32.38 -43.28
N ASP A 239 27.58 31.90 -44.39
CA ASP A 239 28.76 32.52 -45.03
C ASP A 239 28.31 33.62 -46.01
N GLY A 240 28.76 34.85 -45.77
CA GLY A 240 28.35 36.05 -46.50
C GLY A 240 29.47 37.08 -46.54
N LYS A 241 30.43 36.89 -47.46
CA LYS A 241 31.47 37.86 -47.84
C LYS A 241 30.87 39.21 -48.27
N GLY A 242 31.30 40.31 -47.63
CA GLY A 242 31.08 41.69 -48.08
C GLY A 242 32.34 42.55 -47.95
N LYS A 243 32.95 42.89 -49.10
CA LYS A 243 34.15 43.75 -49.22
C LYS A 243 33.86 45.22 -48.83
N GLY A 244 34.69 45.72 -47.90
CA GLY A 244 35.28 47.05 -47.74
C GLY A 244 34.65 48.35 -48.29
N ARG A 245 34.71 49.42 -47.46
CA ARG A 245 35.27 50.73 -47.85
C ARG A 245 35.49 51.69 -46.66
N LYS A 246 36.75 52.10 -46.51
CA LYS A 246 37.29 53.46 -46.26
C LYS A 246 36.66 54.42 -45.21
N ARG A 247 37.58 54.84 -44.32
CA ARG A 247 37.99 56.22 -43.94
C ARG A 247 37.23 56.98 -42.83
N ARG A 248 37.95 57.14 -41.72
CA ARG A 248 38.22 58.37 -40.93
C ARG A 248 37.29 59.58 -41.15
N ALA A 249 36.70 60.08 -40.07
CA ALA A 249 37.23 61.20 -39.28
C ALA A 249 36.65 61.12 -37.87
#